data_AF-A0A926Q0T6-F1
#
_entry.id   AF-A0A926Q0T6-F1
#
_cell.length_a   1.000
_cell.length_b   1.000
_cell.length_c   1.000
_cell.angle_alpha   90.00
_cell.angle_beta   90.00
_cell.angle_gamma   90.00
#
_symmetry.space_group_name_H-M   'P 1'
#
loop_
_entity.id
_entity.type
_entity.pdbx_description
1 polymer ?
#
loop_
_entity_poly.entity_id
_entity_poly.type
_entity_poly.pdbx_seq_one_letter_code
_entity_poly.pdbx_strand_id
1 'polypeptide(L)' 'MTSTDGPVAESEDPAPRPTRRRFSPEYKLRMVAEYDAAPAGEKGAILRR' A
#
# COMPACT_ATOMS: atom_id res chain seq x y z
N MET A 1 30.76 37.58 -16.72
CA MET A 1 29.62 37.68 -15.80
C MET A 1 28.36 37.89 -16.63
N THR A 2 27.55 36.84 -16.79
CA THR A 2 26.08 36.92 -16.98
C THR A 2 25.54 35.50 -16.88
N SER A 3 25.13 35.10 -15.66
CA SER A 3 24.23 33.97 -15.46
C SER A 3 22.85 34.38 -15.96
N THR A 4 22.31 33.64 -16.92
CA THR A 4 20.89 33.70 -17.27
C THR A 4 20.24 32.49 -16.62
N ASP A 5 19.71 32.66 -15.41
CA ASP A 5 18.82 31.68 -14.79
C ASP A 5 17.40 32.26 -14.89
N GLY A 6 16.66 31.79 -15.88
CA GLY A 6 15.26 32.16 -16.09
C GLY A 6 14.34 31.31 -15.19
N PRO A 7 13.16 31.82 -14.78
CA PRO A 7 12.29 31.08 -13.88
C PRO A 7 11.73 29.85 -14.61
N VAL A 8 12.08 28.65 -14.13
CA VAL A 8 11.46 27.40 -14.57
C VAL A 8 10.03 27.40 -14.05
N ALA A 9 9.08 27.74 -14.92
CA ALA A 9 7.67 27.68 -14.64
C ALA A 9 7.19 26.21 -14.61
N GLU A 10 6.32 25.97 -13.62
CA GLU A 10 5.45 24.81 -13.44
C GLU A 10 6.14 23.49 -13.08
N SER A 11 6.37 23.35 -11.77
CA SER A 11 6.47 22.05 -11.11
C SER A 11 5.14 21.31 -11.25
N GLU A 12 5.01 20.54 -12.33
CA GLU A 12 4.03 19.47 -12.43
C GLU A 12 4.35 18.49 -11.28
N ASP A 13 3.54 18.51 -10.22
CA ASP A 13 3.81 17.72 -9.01
C ASP A 13 3.86 16.23 -9.41
N PRO A 14 5.02 15.55 -9.30
CA PRO A 14 5.15 14.19 -9.77
C PRO A 14 4.17 13.28 -9.03
N ALA A 15 3.57 12.35 -9.77
CA ALA A 15 2.61 11.41 -9.22
C ALA A 15 3.14 10.73 -7.93
N PRO A 16 2.28 10.55 -6.92
CA PRO A 16 2.71 10.04 -5.62
C PRO A 16 3.34 8.65 -5.76
N ARG A 17 4.42 8.42 -5.01
CA ARG A 17 5.13 7.14 -5.02
C ARG A 17 4.22 6.01 -4.52
N PRO A 18 4.31 4.80 -5.11
CA PRO A 18 3.60 3.63 -4.60
C PRO A 18 3.97 3.38 -3.14
N THR A 19 2.97 3.23 -2.28
CA THR A 19 3.16 2.91 -0.87
C THR A 19 2.76 1.46 -0.59
N ARG A 20 3.43 0.84 0.38
CA ARG A 20 3.06 -0.51 0.85
C ARG A 20 1.78 -0.42 1.66
N ARG A 21 0.84 -1.33 1.41
CA ARG A 21 -0.37 -1.48 2.23
C ARG A 21 0.02 -1.81 3.68
N ARG A 22 -0.60 -1.12 4.64
CA ARG A 22 -0.47 -1.39 6.08
C ARG A 22 -1.80 -1.93 6.57
N PHE A 23 -1.74 -3.05 7.29
CA PHE A 23 -2.92 -3.60 7.94
C PHE A 23 -2.91 -3.24 9.41
N SER A 24 -4.06 -2.81 9.90
CA SER A 24 -4.24 -2.58 11.33
C SER A 24 -4.15 -3.90 12.11
N PRO A 25 -3.86 -3.85 13.41
CA PRO A 25 -3.92 -5.02 14.27
C PRO A 25 -5.27 -5.74 14.21
N GLU A 26 -6.38 -4.99 14.19
CA GLU A 26 -7.75 -5.52 14.18
C GLU A 26 -8.02 -6.31 12.89
N TYR A 27 -7.54 -5.80 11.75
CA TYR A 27 -7.65 -6.52 10.47
C TYR A 27 -6.93 -7.87 10.55
N LYS A 28 -5.72 -7.89 11.10
CA LYS A 28 -4.93 -9.12 11.23
C LYS A 28 -5.61 -10.12 12.15
N LEU A 29 -6.14 -9.67 13.29
CA LEU A 29 -6.86 -10.53 14.23
C LEU A 29 -8.10 -11.16 13.60
N ARG A 30 -8.86 -10.40 12.81
CA ARG A 30 -10.00 -10.95 12.06
C ARG A 30 -9.57 -12.02 11.06
N MET A 31 -8.49 -11.81 10.32
CA MET A 31 -7.97 -12.81 9.37
C MET A 31 -7.53 -14.10 10.08
N VAL A 32 -6.90 -14.00 11.26
CA VAL A 32 -6.51 -15.17 12.05
C VAL A 32 -7.74 -15.93 12.53
N ALA A 33 -8.75 -15.23 13.06
CA ALA A 33 -9.99 -15.86 13.50
C ALA A 33 -10.71 -16.59 12.34
N GLU A 34 -10.76 -15.99 11.15
CA GLU A 34 -11.32 -16.61 9.95
C GLU A 34 -10.51 -17.84 9.52
N TYR A 35 -9.18 -17.75 9.54
CA TYR A 35 -8.28 -18.86 9.21
C TYR A 35 -8.43 -20.05 10.18
N ASP A 36 -8.57 -19.77 11.47
CA ASP A 36 -8.71 -20.80 12.49
C ASP A 36 -10.06 -21.53 12.41
N ALA A 37 -11.13 -20.80 12.05
CA ALA A 37 -12.47 -21.36 11.85
C ALA A 37 -12.63 -22.15 10.53
N ALA A 38 -11.71 -21.96 9.57
CA ALA A 38 -11.85 -22.54 8.23
C ALA A 38 -11.53 -24.05 8.19
N PRO A 39 -12.31 -24.84 7.43
CA PRO A 39 -11.99 -26.24 7.14
C PRO A 39 -10.62 -26.43 6.47
N ALA A 40 -10.06 -27.64 6.61
CA ALA A 40 -8.84 -28.02 5.92
C ALA A 40 -9.05 -27.93 4.39
N GLY A 41 -8.18 -27.18 3.70
CA GLY A 41 -8.27 -26.92 2.26
C GLY A 41 -8.75 -25.51 1.90
N GLU A 42 -9.50 -24.84 2.78
CA GLU A 42 -10.05 -23.50 2.50
C GLU A 42 -9.17 -22.36 3.06
N LYS A 43 -8.31 -22.68 4.03
CA LYS A 43 -7.37 -21.76 4.68
C LYS A 43 -6.55 -20.90 3.72
N GLY A 44 -6.11 -21.47 2.59
CA GLY A 44 -5.34 -20.76 1.59
C GLY A 44 -6.14 -19.67 0.85
N ALA A 45 -7.46 -19.83 0.72
CA ALA A 45 -8.31 -18.83 0.07
C ALA A 45 -8.36 -17.53 0.88
N ILE A 46 -8.44 -17.65 2.21
CA ILE A 46 -8.44 -16.52 3.15
C ILE A 46 -7.15 -15.70 3.02
N LEU A 47 -5.98 -16.35 2.92
CA LEU A 47 -4.68 -15.67 2.88
C LEU A 47 -4.34 -15.00 1.54
N ARG A 48 -5.12 -15.23 0.48
CA ARG A 48 -4.86 -14.66 -0.87
C ARG A 48 -5.64 -13.36 -1.16
N ARG A 49 -6.31 -12.78 -0.17
CA ARG A 49 -7.10 -11.53 -0.25
C ARG A 49 -6.28 -10.28 0.07
#